data_AF-A0A7Z2RCI0-F1
#
_entry.id   AF-A0A7Z2RCI0-F1
#
_cell.length_a   1.000
_cell.length_b   1.000
_cell.length_c   1.000
_cell.angle_alpha   90.00
_cell.angle_beta   90.00
_cell.angle_gamma   90.00
#
_symmetry.space_group_name_H-M   'P 1'
#
loop_
_entity.id
_entity.type
_entity.pdbx_description
1 polymer ?
#
loop_
_entity_poly.entity_id
_entity_poly.type
_entity_poly.pdbx_seq_one_letter_code
_entity_poly.pdbx_strand_id
1 'polypeptide(L)' 'MIDKKNPDWIGRGKTIKQLISELQSFENQNLLVELSTDDGVTTKSINLVVKSGDACVLISCSS' A
#
# COMPACT_ATOMS: atom_id res chain seq x y z
N MET A 1 19.64 -15.45 21.45
CA MET A 1 18.82 -14.35 20.91
C MET A 1 18.60 -14.68 19.45
N ILE A 2 17.35 -14.89 19.01
CA ILE A 2 17.06 -15.22 17.60
C ILE A 2 16.86 -13.89 16.89
N ASP A 3 17.83 -13.50 16.07
CA ASP A 3 17.67 -12.42 15.11
C ASP A 3 16.53 -12.79 14.15
N LYS A 4 15.35 -12.19 14.36
CA LYS A 4 14.29 -12.16 13.35
C LYS A 4 14.87 -11.40 12.15
N LYS A 5 15.48 -12.11 11.21
CA LYS A 5 15.77 -11.59 9.88
C LYS A 5 14.46 -11.09 9.31
N ASN A 6 14.25 -9.79 9.36
CA ASN A 6 13.11 -9.14 8.76
C ASN A 6 13.15 -9.52 7.27
N PRO A 7 12.16 -10.25 6.75
CA PRO A 7 12.31 -10.85 5.44
C PRO A 7 12.48 -9.76 4.35
N ASP A 8 13.37 -10.01 3.39
CA ASP A 8 13.82 -9.04 2.36
C ASP A 8 12.69 -8.40 1.54
N TRP A 9 11.48 -8.97 1.57
CA TRP A 9 10.32 -8.41 0.89
C TRP A 9 9.76 -7.15 1.59
N ILE A 10 10.02 -6.95 2.89
CA ILE A 10 9.51 -5.80 3.66
C ILE A 10 10.09 -4.48 3.14
N GLY A 11 11.29 -4.50 2.53
CA GLY A 11 11.96 -3.29 2.04
C GLY A 11 11.75 -2.96 0.56
N ARG A 12 11.18 -3.84 -0.26
CA ARG A 12 11.22 -3.68 -1.73
C ARG A 12 10.18 -2.73 -2.31
N GLY A 13 9.10 -2.44 -1.60
CA GLY A 13 8.00 -1.61 -2.09
C GLY A 13 7.43 -2.09 -3.43
N LYS A 14 6.55 -1.30 -4.05
CA LYS A 14 6.04 -1.52 -5.41
C LYS A 14 6.13 -0.22 -6.19
N THR A 15 6.45 -0.33 -7.47
CA THR A 15 6.28 0.80 -8.41
C THR A 15 4.79 1.04 -8.67
N ILE A 16 4.44 2.25 -9.11
CA ILE A 16 3.07 2.59 -9.54
C ILE A 16 2.56 1.59 -10.59
N LYS A 17 3.42 1.22 -11.56
CA LYS A 17 3.06 0.28 -12.63
C LYS A 17 2.68 -1.10 -12.08
N GLN A 18 3.44 -1.62 -11.12
CA GLN A 18 3.14 -2.92 -10.50
C GLN A 18 1.83 -2.85 -9.70
N LEU A 19 1.64 -1.78 -8.92
CA LEU A 19 0.40 -1.58 -8.16
C LEU A 19 -0.83 -1.52 -9.08
N ILE A 20 -0.78 -0.72 -10.15
CA ILE A 20 -1.88 -0.62 -11.12
C ILE A 20 -2.20 -1.99 -11.75
N SER A 21 -1.16 -2.75 -12.14
CA SER A 21 -1.35 -4.08 -12.73
C SER A 21 -2.07 -5.04 -11.78
N GLU A 22 -1.77 -4.98 -10.48
CA GLU A 22 -2.46 -5.79 -9.48
C GLU A 22 -3.89 -5.33 -9.28
N LEU A 23 -4.14 -4.02 -9.13
CA LEU A 23 -5.50 -3.48 -9.01
C LEU A 23 -6.37 -3.85 -10.21
N GLN A 24 -5.85 -3.76 -11.43
CA GLN A 24 -6.56 -4.13 -12.66
C GLN A 24 -6.89 -5.64 -12.75
N SER A 25 -6.22 -6.49 -11.97
CA SER A 25 -6.50 -7.93 -11.98
C SER A 25 -7.74 -8.33 -11.17
N PHE A 26 -8.30 -7.42 -10.37
CA PHE A 26 -9.52 -7.66 -9.60
C PHE A 26 -10.73 -7.64 -10.53
N GLU A 27 -11.62 -8.63 -10.40
CA GLU A 27 -12.84 -8.70 -11.21
C GLU A 27 -13.76 -7.48 -10.99
N ASN A 28 -13.91 -7.05 -9.73
CA ASN A 28 -14.70 -5.87 -9.37
C ASN A 28 -13.80 -4.64 -9.17
N GLN A 29 -13.76 -3.78 -10.18
CA GLN A 29 -13.01 -2.51 -10.16
C GLN A 29 -13.68 -1.41 -9.30
N ASN A 30 -14.86 -1.64 -8.72
CA ASN A 30 -15.56 -0.67 -7.86
C ASN A 30 -15.30 -0.89 -6.36
N LEU A 31 -14.40 -1.81 -5.99
CA LEU A 31 -14.03 -2.01 -4.59
C LEU A 31 -13.30 -0.78 -4.05
N LEU A 32 -13.61 -0.39 -2.81
CA LEU A 32 -12.85 0.63 -2.11
C LEU A 32 -11.44 0.12 -1.80
N VAL A 33 -10.46 0.98 -2.01
CA VAL A 33 -9.06 0.68 -1.67
C VAL A 33 -8.79 1.18 -0.26
N GLU A 34 -8.42 0.25 0.60
CA GLU A 34 -8.13 0.46 2.01
C GLU A 34 -6.63 0.21 2.28
N LEU A 35 -6.02 1.03 3.13
CA LEU A 35 -4.61 0.93 3.53
C LEU A 35 -4.52 0.44 4.98
N SER A 36 -3.69 -0.58 5.21
CA SER A 36 -3.31 -1.04 6.54
C SER A 36 -1.79 -0.88 6.73
N THR A 37 -1.39 -0.57 7.96
CA THR A 37 0.01 -0.52 8.40
C THR A 37 0.31 -1.54 9.50
N ASP A 38 -0.65 -2.41 9.81
CA ASP A 38 -0.63 -3.37 10.92
C ASP A 38 -1.10 -4.76 10.46
N ASP A 39 -0.66 -5.16 9.26
CA ASP A 39 -0.95 -6.48 8.65
C ASP A 39 -2.46 -6.79 8.52
N GLY A 40 -3.28 -5.76 8.33
CA GLY A 40 -4.72 -5.86 8.08
C GLY A 40 -5.60 -5.80 9.33
N VAL A 41 -5.04 -5.56 10.52
CA VAL A 41 -5.82 -5.45 11.77
C VAL A 41 -6.70 -4.21 11.76
N THR A 42 -6.18 -3.09 11.28
CA THR A 42 -6.94 -1.86 11.03
C THR A 42 -6.74 -1.39 9.59
N THR A 43 -7.75 -0.71 9.07
CA THR A 43 -7.74 -0.16 7.72
C THR A 43 -8.20 1.29 7.72
N LYS A 44 -7.69 2.05 6.76
CA LYS A 44 -8.13 3.41 6.48
C LYS A 44 -8.28 3.63 4.99
N SER A 45 -9.31 4.38 4.61
CA SER A 45 -9.53 4.72 3.20
C SER A 45 -8.41 5.63 2.69
N ILE A 46 -8.04 5.44 1.43
CA ILE A 46 -7.08 6.33 0.76
C ILE A 46 -7.86 7.50 0.16
N ASN A 47 -7.53 8.72 0.58
CA ASN A 47 -8.23 9.93 0.13
C ASN A 47 -7.44 10.70 -0.94
N LEU A 48 -6.11 10.63 -0.88
CA LEU A 48 -5.23 11.42 -1.74
C LEU A 48 -4.07 10.57 -2.25
N VAL A 49 -3.69 10.79 -3.51
CA VAL A 49 -2.51 10.21 -4.14
C VAL A 49 -1.62 11.37 -4.58
N VAL A 50 -0.42 11.47 -4.02
CA VAL A 50 0.49 12.60 -4.28
C VAL A 50 1.89 12.12 -4.64
N LYS A 51 2.60 12.92 -5.44
CA LYS A 51 4.04 12.75 -5.63
C LYS A 51 4.78 13.52 -4.53
N SER A 52 5.65 12.84 -3.80
CA SER A 52 6.55 13.45 -2.81
C SER A 52 7.97 12.96 -3.05
N GLY A 53 8.85 13.88 -3.50
CA GLY A 53 10.18 13.53 -3.98
C GLY A 53 10.11 12.52 -5.13
N ASP A 54 10.79 11.39 -4.97
CA ASP A 54 10.84 10.29 -5.94
C ASP A 54 9.78 9.20 -5.69
N ALA A 55 8.87 9.40 -4.73
CA ALA A 55 7.86 8.43 -4.33
C ALA A 55 6.42 8.89 -4.67
N CYS A 56 5.56 7.91 -4.92
CA CYS A 56 4.10 8.07 -4.89
C CYS A 56 3.61 7.73 -3.49
N VAL A 57 2.86 8.63 -2.87
CA VAL A 57 2.37 8.48 -1.49
C VAL A 57 0.84 8.41 -1.51
N LEU A 58 0.31 7.35 -0.92
CA LEU A 58 -1.12 7.16 -0.66
C LEU A 58 -1.41 7.70 0.73
N ILE A 59 -2.24 8.73 0.81
CA ILE A 59 -2.54 9.44 2.06
C ILE A 59 -3.97 9.13 2.48
N SER A 60 -4.09 8.69 3.72
CA SER A 60 -5.35 8.67 4.47
C SER A 60 -5.45 9.95 5.30
N CYS A 61 -6.39 10.83 4.96
CA CYS A 61 -6.77 11.97 5.79
C CYS A 61 -7.87 11.53 6.75
N SER A 62 -7.47 10.95 7.88
CA SER A 62 -8.35 10.76 9.04
C SER A 62 -7.99 11.84 10.05
N SER A 63 -8.85 12.85 10.21
CA SER A 63 -8.80 13.80 11.33
C SER A 63 -9.00 13.08 12.66
#